data_AF-A0A949X7Q7-F1
#
_entry.id   AF-A0A949X7Q7-F1
#
_cell.length_a   1.000
_cell.length_b   1.000
_cell.length_c   1.000
_cell.angle_alpha   90.00
_cell.angle_beta   90.00
_cell.angle_gamma   90.00
#
_symmetry.space_group_name_H-M   'P 1'
#
loop_
_entity.id
_entity.type
_entity.pdbx_description
1 polymer ?
#
loop_
_entity_poly.entity_id
_entity_poly.type
_entity_poly.pdbx_seq_one_letter_code
_entity_poly.pdbx_strand_id
1 'polypeptide(L)'
;DTALFKNQWQLKTASQEDYVRLVEQKFRPIKKQLEEELIASGLFEPKAVYGYFPAQSDGNDVIVYNPNSCGDGRPRPSGRSEAPQNELLRFTFPRQKEGRKLCISDFFAPKSSGKMDVIGLSLVTIGAKASQETQRLFEAGEYTKYLYLHGLSVETAEALAEYLHKKIREDLGIAGEDSPHIRDLFHQKYRGSRYSFGYPACPNLEDQTKLFALLHPEENVGVRLTSGFLLEPEQSTSAIVVHHPSAKYFVV
;
A
#
# COMPACT_ATOMS: atom_id res chain seq x y z
N ASP A 1 11.51 -11.78 -5.82
CA ASP A 1 12.62 -12.76 -5.80
C ASP A 1 13.40 -12.82 -4.50
N THR A 2 14.15 -11.79 -4.11
CA THR A 2 14.96 -11.88 -2.88
C THR A 2 14.12 -12.14 -1.62
N ALA A 3 13.05 -11.38 -1.43
CA ALA A 3 12.15 -11.56 -0.29
C ALA A 3 11.41 -12.91 -0.36
N LEU A 4 10.84 -13.28 -1.51
CA LEU A 4 10.31 -14.62 -1.76
C LEU A 4 11.28 -15.75 -1.35
N PHE A 5 12.48 -15.78 -1.93
CA PHE A 5 13.40 -16.91 -1.72
C PHE A 5 14.01 -16.92 -0.32
N LYS A 6 14.54 -15.78 0.15
CA LYS A 6 15.23 -15.72 1.44
C LYS A 6 14.26 -15.69 2.62
N ASN A 7 13.22 -14.87 2.54
CA ASN A 7 12.33 -14.62 3.68
C ASN A 7 11.19 -15.63 3.69
N GLN A 8 10.42 -15.71 2.61
CA GLN A 8 9.21 -16.54 2.59
C GLN A 8 9.55 -18.03 2.50
N TRP A 9 10.41 -18.42 1.57
CA TRP A 9 10.82 -19.82 1.36
C TRP A 9 12.03 -20.22 2.19
N GLN A 10 12.50 -19.32 3.06
CA GLN A 10 13.52 -19.57 4.07
C GLN A 10 14.83 -20.15 3.50
N LEU A 11 15.20 -19.76 2.27
CA LEU A 11 16.46 -20.19 1.65
C LEU A 11 17.65 -19.57 2.40
N LYS A 12 18.33 -20.41 3.18
CA LYS A 12 19.58 -20.09 3.87
C LYS A 12 20.74 -20.76 3.15
N THR A 13 21.79 -20.01 2.85
CA THR A 13 23.01 -20.52 2.20
C THR A 13 24.26 -20.02 2.91
N ALA A 14 25.33 -20.81 2.82
CA ALA A 14 26.61 -20.48 3.44
C ALA A 14 27.38 -19.37 2.69
N SER A 15 27.15 -19.24 1.38
CA SER A 15 27.79 -18.25 0.52
C SER A 15 26.81 -17.62 -0.46
N GLN A 16 27.22 -16.49 -1.05
CA GLN A 16 26.47 -15.82 -2.11
C GLN A 16 26.50 -16.62 -3.43
N GLU A 17 27.59 -17.34 -3.72
CA GLU A 17 27.69 -18.21 -4.89
C GLU A 17 26.72 -19.39 -4.79
N ASP A 18 26.65 -20.03 -3.62
CA ASP A 18 25.68 -21.10 -3.36
C ASP A 18 24.23 -20.60 -3.46
N TYR A 19 23.97 -19.37 -2.99
CA TYR A 19 22.67 -18.73 -3.14
C TYR A 19 22.27 -18.62 -4.60
N VAL A 20 23.13 -18.04 -5.43
CA VAL A 20 22.86 -17.86 -6.87
C VAL A 20 22.65 -19.22 -7.53
N ARG A 21 23.52 -20.21 -7.27
CA ARG A 21 23.38 -21.55 -7.84
C ARG A 21 22.03 -22.19 -7.49
N LEU A 22 21.64 -22.19 -6.21
CA LEU A 22 20.38 -22.79 -5.77
C LEU A 22 19.15 -22.05 -6.30
N VAL A 23 19.19 -20.71 -6.34
CA VAL A 23 18.11 -19.91 -6.91
C VAL A 23 17.88 -20.26 -8.37
N GLU A 24 18.94 -20.27 -9.19
CA GLU A 24 18.82 -20.51 -10.62
C GLU A 24 18.44 -21.96 -10.95
N GLN A 25 19.05 -22.94 -10.27
CA GLN A 25 18.88 -24.36 -10.62
C GLN A 25 17.65 -25.02 -9.99
N LYS A 26 17.14 -24.50 -8.86
CA LYS A 26 16.05 -25.14 -8.10
C LYS A 26 14.86 -24.22 -7.91
N PHE A 27 15.06 -23.06 -7.29
CA PHE A 27 13.92 -22.26 -6.83
C PHE A 27 13.22 -21.47 -7.94
N ARG A 28 13.95 -20.97 -8.95
CA ARG A 28 13.33 -20.34 -10.12
C ARG A 28 12.46 -21.32 -10.92
N PRO A 29 12.91 -22.55 -11.23
CA PRO A 29 12.05 -23.56 -11.84
C PRO A 29 10.78 -23.84 -11.03
N ILE A 30 10.90 -24.04 -9.71
CA ILE A 30 9.75 -24.26 -8.82
C ILE A 30 8.79 -23.08 -8.87
N LYS A 31 9.31 -21.85 -8.76
CA LYS A 31 8.51 -20.62 -8.83
C LYS A 31 7.75 -20.55 -10.15
N LYS A 32 8.44 -20.76 -11.27
CA LYS A 32 7.85 -20.68 -12.60
C LYS A 32 6.73 -21.70 -12.78
N GLN A 33 6.96 -22.94 -12.36
CA GLN A 33 5.92 -23.98 -12.41
C GLN A 33 4.70 -23.58 -11.56
N LEU A 34 4.94 -23.09 -10.35
CA LEU A 34 3.86 -22.64 -9.47
C LEU A 34 3.09 -21.45 -10.07
N GLU A 35 3.78 -20.47 -10.67
CA GLU A 35 3.16 -19.34 -11.37
C GLU A 35 2.27 -19.83 -12.53
N GLU A 36 2.73 -20.79 -13.33
CA GLU A 36 1.95 -21.39 -14.42
C GLU A 36 0.69 -22.10 -13.90
N GLU A 37 0.82 -22.89 -12.83
CA GLU A 37 -0.30 -23.56 -12.17
C GLU A 37 -1.33 -22.56 -11.60
N LEU A 38 -0.86 -21.47 -10.99
CA LEU A 38 -1.71 -20.42 -10.43
C LEU A 38 -2.48 -19.65 -11.50
N ILE A 39 -1.82 -19.33 -12.62
CA ILE A 39 -2.46 -18.66 -13.76
C ILE A 39 -3.52 -19.58 -14.38
N ALA A 40 -3.20 -20.86 -14.57
CA ALA A 40 -4.13 -21.82 -15.16
C ALA A 40 -5.36 -22.12 -14.27
N SER A 41 -5.15 -22.18 -12.95
CA SER A 41 -6.23 -22.48 -11.99
C SER A 41 -7.08 -21.26 -11.62
N GLY A 42 -6.57 -20.04 -11.82
CA GLY A 42 -7.23 -18.82 -11.34
C GLY A 42 -7.32 -18.76 -9.81
N LEU A 43 -6.33 -19.35 -9.12
CA LEU A 43 -6.32 -19.40 -7.66
C LEU A 43 -6.06 -18.02 -7.04
N PHE A 44 -5.18 -17.22 -7.66
CA PHE A 44 -5.01 -15.84 -7.27
C PHE A 44 -6.00 -14.97 -8.03
N GLU A 45 -6.69 -14.10 -7.31
CA GLU A 45 -7.65 -13.15 -7.83
C GLU A 45 -7.21 -11.72 -7.45
N PRO A 46 -6.14 -11.18 -8.09
CA PRO A 46 -5.67 -9.83 -7.86
C PRO A 46 -6.79 -8.80 -8.08
N LYS A 47 -7.08 -8.02 -7.05
CA LYS A 47 -8.03 -6.91 -7.07
C LYS A 47 -7.44 -5.69 -6.37
N ALA A 48 -7.85 -4.52 -6.81
CA ALA A 48 -7.39 -3.25 -6.27
C ALA A 48 -8.55 -2.25 -6.23
N VAL A 49 -8.58 -1.44 -5.17
CA VAL A 49 -9.41 -0.25 -5.07
C VAL A 49 -8.53 0.91 -4.62
N TYR A 50 -8.66 2.05 -5.29
CA TYR A 50 -7.90 3.24 -4.96
C TYR A 50 -8.70 4.48 -5.33
N GLY A 51 -8.36 5.60 -4.69
CA GLY A 51 -9.05 6.86 -4.89
C GLY A 51 -8.22 8.06 -4.47
N TYR A 52 -8.62 9.21 -4.98
CA TYR A 52 -8.01 10.51 -4.70
C TYR A 52 -9.03 11.40 -4.03
N PHE A 53 -8.64 12.01 -2.92
CA PHE A 53 -9.52 12.88 -2.16
C PHE A 53 -8.85 14.23 -1.91
N PRO A 54 -9.59 15.35 -2.03
CA PRO A 54 -9.05 16.64 -1.63
C PRO A 54 -8.70 16.62 -0.14
N ALA A 55 -7.51 17.11 0.19
CA ALA A 55 -7.00 17.08 1.55
C ALA A 55 -6.16 18.31 1.90
N GLN A 56 -6.08 18.61 3.19
CA GLN A 56 -5.20 19.63 3.75
C GLN A 56 -4.74 19.21 5.15
N SER A 57 -3.63 19.78 5.63
CA SER A 57 -3.17 19.56 7.00
C SER A 57 -3.68 20.60 8.00
N ASP A 58 -3.87 20.16 9.24
CA ASP A 58 -4.16 20.99 10.41
C ASP A 58 -3.44 20.40 11.63
N GLY A 59 -2.26 20.93 11.94
CA GLY A 59 -1.38 20.34 12.95
C GLY A 59 -0.91 18.92 12.56
N ASN A 60 -1.26 17.92 13.37
CA ASN A 60 -0.94 16.52 13.12
C ASN A 60 -2.03 15.78 12.31
N ASP A 61 -3.10 16.49 11.93
CA ASP A 61 -4.21 15.93 11.19
C ASP A 61 -4.04 16.14 9.69
N VAL A 62 -4.54 15.19 8.91
CA VAL A 62 -4.88 15.34 7.51
C VAL A 62 -6.39 15.29 7.37
N ILE A 63 -6.98 16.42 7.00
CA ILE A 63 -8.41 16.61 6.78
C ILE A 63 -8.73 16.16 5.36
N VAL A 64 -9.76 15.33 5.21
CA VAL A 64 -10.26 14.84 3.92
C VAL A 64 -11.61 15.48 3.64
N TYR A 65 -11.78 16.06 2.45
CA TYR A 65 -13.00 16.76 2.05
C TYR A 65 -13.79 15.97 1.00
N ASN A 66 -15.08 16.32 0.88
CA ASN A 66 -15.94 15.78 -0.15
C ASN A 66 -15.47 16.29 -1.54
N PRO A 67 -15.12 15.38 -2.48
CA PRO A 67 -14.71 15.77 -3.82
C PRO A 67 -15.72 16.67 -4.55
N ASN A 68 -17.02 16.46 -4.32
CA ASN A 68 -18.10 17.24 -4.94
C ASN A 68 -18.25 18.65 -4.36
N SER A 69 -17.63 18.92 -3.21
CA SER A 69 -17.67 20.23 -2.54
C SER A 69 -16.47 21.11 -2.88
N CYS A 70 -15.42 20.52 -3.44
CA CYS A 70 -14.28 21.23 -4.00
C CYS A 70 -14.64 21.65 -5.43
N GLY A 71 -14.97 22.92 -5.64
CA GLY A 71 -15.29 23.44 -6.97
C GLY A 71 -14.20 23.09 -8.00
N ASP A 72 -14.56 23.23 -9.27
CA ASP A 72 -13.87 22.87 -10.53
C ASP A 72 -12.51 23.56 -10.79
N GLY A 73 -11.75 23.89 -9.74
CA GLY A 73 -10.43 24.50 -9.79
C GLY A 73 -10.42 25.95 -10.29
N ARG A 74 -11.59 26.50 -10.66
CA ARG A 74 -11.72 27.89 -11.11
C ARG A 74 -11.73 28.84 -9.91
N PRO A 75 -10.97 29.96 -9.96
CA PRO A 75 -11.07 31.00 -8.95
C PRO A 75 -12.51 31.51 -8.90
N ARG A 76 -13.21 31.34 -7.77
CA ARG A 76 -14.52 31.96 -7.57
C ARG A 76 -14.34 33.45 -7.34
N PRO A 77 -14.97 34.33 -8.14
CA PRO A 77 -14.83 35.77 -7.99
C PRO A 77 -15.75 36.27 -6.86
N SER A 78 -15.33 36.12 -5.60
CA SER A 78 -15.84 36.94 -4.48
C SER A 78 -15.10 36.62 -3.17
N GLY A 79 -14.14 37.48 -2.81
CA GLY A 79 -13.85 38.07 -1.48
C GLY A 79 -13.86 37.29 -0.15
N ARG A 80 -14.36 36.06 -0.05
CA ARG A 80 -14.30 35.22 1.16
C ARG A 80 -14.22 33.77 0.72
N SER A 81 -13.03 33.19 0.84
CA SER A 81 -12.86 31.74 0.68
C SER A 81 -13.48 31.08 1.93
N GLU A 82 -14.77 30.77 1.87
CA GLU A 82 -15.36 29.86 2.84
C GLU A 82 -14.61 28.53 2.71
N ALA A 83 -14.00 28.09 3.82
CA ALA A 83 -13.35 26.79 3.88
C ALA A 83 -14.29 25.72 3.29
N PRO A 84 -13.78 24.68 2.59
CA PRO A 84 -14.64 23.65 2.03
C PRO A 84 -15.50 23.07 3.16
N GLN A 85 -16.79 23.41 3.16
CA GLN A 85 -17.70 23.22 4.29
C GLN A 85 -18.11 21.75 4.50
N ASN A 86 -17.48 20.81 3.79
CA ASN A 86 -17.85 19.40 3.82
C ASN A 86 -16.61 18.52 4.04
N GLU A 87 -16.01 18.67 5.22
CA GLU A 87 -15.07 17.71 5.77
C GLU A 87 -15.77 16.35 5.89
N LEU A 88 -15.18 15.29 5.33
CA LEU A 88 -15.66 13.92 5.46
C LEU A 88 -15.13 13.26 6.72
N LEU A 89 -13.80 13.33 6.92
CA LEU A 89 -13.10 12.75 8.06
C LEU A 89 -11.69 13.31 8.22
N ARG A 90 -11.00 12.92 9.30
CA ARG A 90 -9.60 13.26 9.56
C ARG A 90 -8.76 12.03 9.88
N PHE A 91 -7.54 11.98 9.37
CA PHE A 91 -6.50 11.08 9.87
C PHE A 91 -5.59 11.86 10.82
N THR A 92 -5.30 11.32 12.01
CA THR A 92 -4.40 11.94 12.99
C THR A 92 -3.15 11.09 13.10
N PHE A 93 -1.99 11.67 12.77
CA PHE A 93 -0.73 10.93 12.77
C PHE A 93 0.16 11.32 13.96
N PRO A 94 0.89 10.35 14.55
CA PRO A 94 1.88 10.67 15.56
C PRO A 94 3.06 11.43 14.94
N ARG A 95 3.60 12.37 15.73
CA ARG A 95 4.81 13.10 15.39
C ARG A 95 6.02 12.42 16.01
N GLN A 96 7.13 12.32 15.27
CA GLN A 96 8.37 11.76 15.79
C GLN A 96 8.79 12.45 17.08
N LYS A 97 9.11 11.67 18.11
CA LYS A 97 9.58 12.21 19.39
C LYS A 97 10.98 12.79 19.32
N GLU A 98 11.82 12.33 18.40
CA GLU A 98 13.22 12.77 18.26
C GLU A 98 13.57 13.07 16.79
N GLY A 99 14.78 13.56 16.56
CA GLY A 99 15.25 13.89 15.22
C GLY A 99 14.47 15.02 14.56
N ARG A 100 14.02 14.79 13.33
CA ARG A 100 13.38 15.80 12.47
C ARG A 100 11.94 16.15 12.87
N LYS A 101 11.39 15.51 13.90
CA LYS A 101 10.01 15.74 14.38
C LYS A 101 8.96 15.59 13.27
N LEU A 102 9.15 14.64 12.33
CA LEU A 102 8.26 14.45 11.19
C LEU A 102 6.88 13.94 11.61
N CYS A 103 5.86 14.34 10.87
CA CYS A 103 4.51 13.80 10.88
C CYS A 103 4.03 13.63 9.43
N ILE A 104 3.17 12.64 9.14
CA ILE A 104 2.63 12.45 7.78
C ILE A 104 1.88 13.71 7.31
N SER A 105 1.20 14.42 8.22
CA SER A 105 0.49 15.67 7.92
C SER A 105 1.41 16.79 7.40
N ASP A 106 2.71 16.78 7.72
CA ASP A 106 3.67 17.80 7.28
C ASP A 106 3.88 17.79 5.75
N PHE A 107 3.49 16.68 5.10
CA PHE A 107 3.61 16.51 3.65
C PHE A 107 2.38 16.97 2.86
N PHE A 108 1.39 17.57 3.53
CA PHE A 108 0.20 18.12 2.90
C PHE A 108 0.15 19.64 3.09
N ALA A 109 -0.41 20.35 2.10
CA ALA A 109 -0.62 21.79 2.19
C ALA A 109 -1.47 22.14 3.42
N PRO A 110 -1.02 23.06 4.28
CA PRO A 110 -1.78 23.43 5.47
C PRO A 110 -3.03 24.21 5.08
N LYS A 111 -4.11 24.10 5.86
CA LYS A 111 -5.36 24.83 5.65
C LYS A 111 -5.15 26.34 5.52
N SER A 112 -4.19 26.89 6.27
CA SER A 112 -3.80 28.31 6.23
C SER A 112 -3.14 28.75 4.91
N SER A 113 -2.64 27.82 4.09
CA SER A 113 -2.01 28.14 2.80
C SER A 113 -3.01 28.54 1.71
N GLY A 114 -4.29 28.22 1.88
CA GLY A 114 -5.32 28.40 0.86
C GLY A 114 -5.18 27.48 -0.36
N LYS A 115 -4.20 26.56 -0.37
CA LYS A 115 -4.01 25.57 -1.44
C LYS A 115 -4.69 24.27 -1.08
N MET A 116 -5.54 23.76 -1.97
CA MET A 116 -6.10 22.41 -1.84
C MET A 116 -5.04 21.39 -2.27
N ASP A 117 -4.83 20.38 -1.46
CA ASP A 117 -3.94 19.27 -1.74
C ASP A 117 -4.72 17.99 -2.05
N VAL A 118 -4.03 16.88 -2.32
CA VAL A 118 -4.65 15.58 -2.59
C VAL A 118 -3.99 14.46 -1.79
N ILE A 119 -4.82 13.63 -1.16
CA ILE A 119 -4.43 12.36 -0.55
C ILE A 119 -4.84 11.21 -1.47
N GLY A 120 -3.92 10.30 -1.77
CA GLY A 120 -4.25 9.02 -2.38
C GLY A 120 -4.54 7.97 -1.31
N LEU A 121 -5.52 7.12 -1.53
CA LEU A 121 -5.79 5.94 -0.71
C LEU A 121 -5.78 4.70 -1.61
N SER A 122 -5.26 3.60 -1.12
CA SER A 122 -5.16 2.36 -1.88
C SER A 122 -5.37 1.14 -1.00
N LEU A 123 -5.98 0.11 -1.56
CA LEU A 123 -6.07 -1.22 -0.99
C LEU A 123 -6.00 -2.25 -2.12
N VAL A 124 -5.18 -3.27 -1.92
CA VAL A 124 -5.03 -4.40 -2.83
C VAL A 124 -5.26 -5.71 -2.12
N THR A 125 -5.66 -6.73 -2.86
CA THR A 125 -5.80 -8.11 -2.39
C THR A 125 -5.50 -9.08 -3.52
N ILE A 126 -5.07 -10.28 -3.19
CA ILE A 126 -4.99 -11.40 -4.15
C ILE A 126 -6.18 -12.37 -4.03
N GLY A 127 -7.21 -11.99 -3.27
CA GLY A 127 -8.44 -12.76 -3.09
C GLY A 127 -8.38 -13.85 -2.03
N ALA A 128 -9.55 -14.33 -1.60
CA ALA A 128 -9.68 -15.26 -0.48
C ALA A 128 -9.27 -16.70 -0.81
N LYS A 129 -9.30 -17.07 -2.10
CA LYS A 129 -8.92 -18.41 -2.57
C LYS A 129 -7.49 -18.79 -2.18
N ALA A 130 -6.57 -17.83 -2.21
CA ALA A 130 -5.19 -18.05 -1.80
C ALA A 130 -5.11 -18.49 -0.33
N SER A 131 -5.76 -17.75 0.57
CA SER A 131 -5.78 -18.07 2.00
C SER A 131 -6.46 -19.42 2.26
N GLN A 132 -7.60 -19.69 1.61
CA GLN A 132 -8.32 -20.97 1.72
C GLN A 132 -7.46 -22.17 1.29
N GLU A 133 -6.76 -22.06 0.14
CA GLU A 133 -5.91 -23.16 -0.33
C GLU A 133 -4.67 -23.35 0.55
N THR A 134 -4.06 -22.26 1.03
CA THR A 134 -2.95 -22.38 1.98
C THR A 134 -3.39 -23.06 3.29
N GLN A 135 -4.58 -22.73 3.81
CA GLN A 135 -5.14 -23.40 4.97
C GLN A 135 -5.38 -24.89 4.70
N ARG A 136 -5.99 -25.24 3.56
CA ARG A 136 -6.21 -26.64 3.16
C ARG A 136 -4.90 -27.43 3.09
N LEU A 137 -3.86 -26.87 2.47
CA LEU A 137 -2.54 -27.51 2.38
C LEU A 137 -1.90 -27.71 3.75
N PHE A 138 -2.06 -26.75 4.66
CA PHE A 138 -1.56 -26.86 6.03
C PHE A 138 -2.26 -27.99 6.80
N GLU A 139 -3.60 -28.02 6.75
CA GLU A 139 -4.41 -29.06 7.40
C GLU A 139 -4.16 -30.46 6.82
N ALA A 140 -3.84 -30.55 5.53
CA ALA A 140 -3.46 -31.80 4.86
C ALA A 140 -2.01 -32.24 5.14
N GLY A 141 -1.22 -31.46 5.89
CA GLY A 141 0.20 -31.75 6.16
C GLY A 141 1.13 -31.56 4.95
N GLU A 142 0.67 -30.87 3.89
CA GLU A 142 1.45 -30.58 2.68
C GLU A 142 2.36 -29.34 2.87
N TYR A 143 3.16 -29.33 3.94
CA TYR A 143 3.87 -28.14 4.43
C TYR A 143 4.78 -27.46 3.40
N THR A 144 5.45 -28.23 2.53
CA THR A 144 6.31 -27.65 1.48
C THR A 144 5.49 -26.86 0.46
N LYS A 145 4.36 -27.42 0.01
CA LYS A 145 3.47 -26.72 -0.93
C LYS A 145 2.82 -25.52 -0.28
N TYR A 146 2.38 -25.67 0.98
CA TYR A 146 1.90 -24.56 1.79
C TYR A 146 2.91 -23.42 1.84
N LEU A 147 4.16 -23.70 2.22
CA LEU A 147 5.22 -22.69 2.31
C LEU A 147 5.44 -21.97 0.99
N TYR A 148 5.47 -22.71 -0.12
CA TYR A 148 5.70 -22.12 -1.43
C TYR A 148 4.55 -21.26 -1.91
N LEU A 149 3.31 -21.76 -1.78
CA LEU A 149 2.11 -21.05 -2.14
C LEU A 149 1.91 -19.80 -1.29
N HIS A 150 2.00 -19.93 0.03
CA HIS A 150 1.87 -18.81 0.96
C HIS A 150 2.95 -17.74 0.71
N GLY A 151 4.20 -18.16 0.51
CA GLY A 151 5.26 -17.21 0.20
C GLY A 151 5.01 -16.45 -1.10
N LEU A 152 4.54 -17.14 -2.14
CA LEU A 152 4.21 -16.50 -3.40
C LEU A 152 2.96 -15.60 -3.28
N SER A 153 1.99 -15.96 -2.45
CA SER A 153 0.78 -15.19 -2.21
C SER A 153 1.10 -13.85 -1.54
N VAL A 154 1.91 -13.86 -0.48
CA VAL A 154 2.40 -12.65 0.20
C VAL A 154 3.15 -11.72 -0.76
N GLU A 155 4.11 -12.25 -1.51
CA GLU A 155 4.96 -11.44 -2.40
C GLU A 155 4.18 -10.93 -3.61
N THR A 156 3.12 -11.63 -4.04
CA THR A 156 2.23 -11.16 -5.10
C THR A 156 1.36 -10.00 -4.61
N ALA A 157 0.89 -10.03 -3.36
CA ALA A 157 0.16 -8.90 -2.77
C ALA A 157 1.06 -7.64 -2.68
N GLU A 158 2.31 -7.78 -2.24
CA GLU A 158 3.27 -6.67 -2.22
C GLU A 158 3.62 -6.17 -3.63
N ALA A 159 3.81 -7.07 -4.59
CA ALA A 159 4.04 -6.70 -5.99
C ALA A 159 2.86 -5.92 -6.58
N LEU A 160 1.63 -6.33 -6.26
CA LEU A 160 0.41 -5.64 -6.67
C LEU A 160 0.30 -4.25 -6.03
N ALA A 161 0.70 -4.11 -4.77
CA ALA A 161 0.74 -2.82 -4.08
C ALA A 161 1.74 -1.86 -4.72
N GLU A 162 2.94 -2.34 -5.09
CA GLU A 162 3.95 -1.51 -5.76
C GLU A 162 3.52 -1.16 -7.19
N TYR A 163 2.90 -2.09 -7.91
CA TYR A 163 2.30 -1.84 -9.22
C TYR A 163 1.23 -0.74 -9.15
N LEU A 164 0.30 -0.85 -8.19
CA LEU A 164 -0.73 0.16 -7.98
C LEU A 164 -0.13 1.50 -7.57
N HIS A 165 0.89 1.50 -6.72
CA HIS A 165 1.55 2.73 -6.33
C HIS A 165 2.24 3.42 -7.52
N LYS A 166 2.87 2.66 -8.43
CA LYS A 166 3.38 3.20 -9.69
C LYS A 166 2.25 3.80 -10.54
N LYS A 167 1.13 3.11 -10.66
CA LYS A 167 -0.05 3.60 -11.39
C LYS A 167 -0.55 4.93 -10.80
N ILE A 168 -0.60 5.03 -9.48
CA ILE A 168 -0.98 6.27 -8.78
C ILE A 168 0.01 7.41 -9.09
N ARG A 169 1.32 7.13 -9.13
CA ARG A 169 2.34 8.13 -9.51
C ARG A 169 2.19 8.58 -10.97
N GLU A 170 1.82 7.67 -11.88
CA GLU A 170 1.53 7.98 -13.28
C GLU A 170 0.30 8.88 -13.39
N ASP A 171 -0.78 8.54 -12.71
CA ASP A 171 -2.04 9.30 -12.70
C ASP A 171 -1.84 10.72 -12.11
N LEU A 172 -0.95 10.87 -11.14
CA LEU A 172 -0.54 12.16 -10.57
C LEU A 172 0.50 12.92 -11.40
N GLY A 173 0.99 12.36 -12.51
CA GLY A 173 1.99 12.99 -13.37
C GLY A 173 3.39 13.09 -12.75
N ILE A 174 3.71 12.29 -11.73
CA ILE A 174 4.99 12.33 -11.00
C ILE A 174 5.89 11.10 -11.25
N ALA A 175 5.41 10.12 -12.02
CA ALA A 175 6.19 8.92 -12.37
C ALA A 175 7.44 9.21 -13.23
N GLY A 176 7.56 10.41 -13.80
CA GLY A 176 8.79 10.84 -14.50
C GLY A 176 10.02 10.96 -13.57
N GLU A 177 9.80 10.97 -12.25
CA GLU A 177 10.85 10.98 -11.22
C GLU A 177 11.21 9.58 -10.70
N ASP A 178 10.63 8.51 -11.27
CA ASP A 178 10.97 7.13 -10.92
C ASP A 178 12.37 6.76 -11.41
N SER A 179 13.14 6.03 -10.60
CA SER A 179 14.42 5.50 -11.04
C SER A 179 14.24 4.55 -12.24
N PRO A 180 15.11 4.62 -13.26
CA PRO A 180 15.09 3.66 -14.37
C PRO A 180 15.52 2.25 -13.93
N HIS A 181 16.04 2.10 -12.71
CA HIS A 181 16.46 0.82 -12.16
C HIS A 181 15.41 0.29 -11.17
N ILE A 182 14.78 -0.84 -11.48
CA ILE A 182 13.78 -1.49 -10.61
C ILE A 182 14.28 -1.68 -9.17
N ARG A 183 15.57 -2.01 -8.99
CA ARG A 183 16.19 -2.21 -7.66
C ARG A 183 16.13 -0.96 -6.78
N ASP A 184 16.18 0.21 -7.39
CA ASP A 184 16.17 1.48 -6.69
C ASP A 184 14.76 1.87 -6.23
N LEU A 185 13.71 1.38 -6.89
CA LEU A 185 12.33 1.62 -6.46
C LEU A 185 12.06 1.01 -5.08
N PHE A 186 12.66 -0.15 -4.76
CA PHE A 186 12.61 -0.75 -3.43
C PHE A 186 13.32 0.08 -2.35
N HIS A 187 14.15 1.06 -2.73
CA HIS A 187 14.80 2.01 -1.83
C HIS A 187 14.11 3.40 -1.86
N GLN A 188 12.85 3.46 -2.30
CA GLN A 188 12.07 4.68 -2.47
C GLN A 188 12.74 5.74 -3.36
N LYS A 189 13.50 5.34 -4.39
CA LYS A 189 13.97 6.28 -5.42
C LYS A 189 12.88 6.57 -6.45
N TYR A 190 11.81 7.18 -5.96
CA TYR A 190 10.68 7.76 -6.67
C TYR A 190 10.17 8.95 -5.85
N ARG A 191 9.30 9.79 -6.43
CA ARG A 191 8.62 10.86 -5.70
C ARG A 191 7.47 10.32 -4.85
N GLY A 192 7.33 10.84 -3.64
CA GLY A 192 6.27 10.45 -2.71
C GLY A 192 6.59 9.21 -1.88
N SER A 193 5.60 8.75 -1.11
CA SER A 193 5.68 7.57 -0.25
C SER A 193 4.28 6.95 -0.02
N ARG A 194 4.25 5.63 0.20
CA ARG A 194 3.06 4.81 0.51
C ARG A 194 3.14 4.36 1.96
N TYR A 195 2.35 4.93 2.86
CA TYR A 195 2.33 4.60 4.28
C TYR A 195 1.19 3.62 4.59
N SER A 196 1.53 2.39 4.95
CA SER A 196 0.56 1.37 5.36
C SER A 196 0.19 1.51 6.84
N PHE A 197 -1.05 1.20 7.18
CA PHE A 197 -1.52 1.21 8.57
C PHE A 197 -0.85 0.09 9.37
N GLY A 198 -0.54 0.37 10.64
CA GLY A 198 0.23 -0.53 11.52
C GLY A 198 1.75 -0.40 11.37
N TYR A 199 2.25 0.35 10.38
CA TYR A 199 3.69 0.60 10.21
C TYR A 199 4.16 1.80 11.05
N PRO A 200 5.48 1.96 11.29
CA PRO A 200 5.98 2.95 12.23
C PRO A 200 5.52 4.40 12.03
N ALA A 201 5.35 4.86 10.78
CA ALA A 201 4.87 6.22 10.51
C ALA A 201 3.33 6.39 10.65
N CYS A 202 2.59 5.28 10.59
CA CYS A 202 1.12 5.23 10.66
C CYS A 202 0.70 4.02 11.52
N PRO A 203 1.01 4.01 12.83
CA PRO A 203 0.94 2.80 13.66
C PRO A 203 -0.49 2.41 14.06
N ASN A 204 -1.44 3.33 13.95
CA ASN A 204 -2.82 3.09 14.37
C ASN A 204 -3.59 2.27 13.32
N LEU A 205 -3.84 1.00 13.61
CA LEU A 205 -4.62 0.11 12.73
C LEU A 205 -6.09 0.52 12.62
N GLU A 206 -6.67 1.14 13.64
CA GLU A 206 -8.08 1.58 13.63
C GLU A 206 -8.37 2.59 12.51
N ASP A 207 -7.37 3.37 12.09
CA ASP A 207 -7.52 4.33 10.99
C ASP A 207 -7.85 3.66 9.64
N GLN A 208 -7.70 2.33 9.51
CA GLN A 208 -8.21 1.61 8.34
C GLN A 208 -9.73 1.76 8.19
N THR A 209 -10.49 1.96 9.27
CA THR A 209 -11.95 2.22 9.20
C THR A 209 -12.27 3.45 8.35
N LYS A 210 -11.41 4.48 8.40
CA LYS A 210 -11.53 5.71 7.60
C LYS A 210 -11.24 5.45 6.12
N LEU A 211 -10.25 4.62 5.82
CA LEU A 211 -10.01 4.16 4.45
C LEU A 211 -11.21 3.37 3.93
N PHE A 212 -11.80 2.51 4.75
CA PHE A 212 -12.97 1.70 4.39
C PHE A 212 -14.20 2.58 4.11
N ALA A 213 -14.41 3.63 4.90
CA ALA A 213 -15.48 4.59 4.69
C ALA A 213 -15.34 5.38 3.37
N LEU A 214 -14.12 5.54 2.84
CA LEU A 214 -13.85 6.30 1.62
C LEU A 214 -13.78 5.43 0.37
N LEU A 215 -13.24 4.21 0.47
CA LEU A 215 -13.01 3.33 -0.68
C LEU A 215 -14.03 2.20 -0.83
N HIS A 216 -14.88 1.95 0.18
CA HIS A 216 -15.81 0.81 0.22
C HIS A 216 -15.18 -0.53 -0.24
N PRO A 217 -14.06 -1.00 0.36
CA PRO A 217 -13.33 -2.17 -0.15
C PRO A 217 -14.10 -3.48 -0.11
N GLU A 218 -15.04 -3.62 0.83
CA GLU A 218 -15.87 -4.82 0.95
C GLU A 218 -16.75 -5.01 -0.29
N GLU A 219 -17.38 -3.93 -0.75
CA GLU A 219 -18.22 -3.92 -1.95
C GLU A 219 -17.38 -4.02 -3.23
N ASN A 220 -16.27 -3.29 -3.29
CA ASN A 220 -15.50 -3.12 -4.53
C ASN A 220 -14.52 -4.27 -4.79
N VAL A 221 -13.91 -4.85 -3.76
CA VAL A 221 -12.87 -5.87 -3.90
C VAL A 221 -13.03 -7.07 -2.96
N GLY A 222 -14.05 -7.09 -2.10
CA GLY A 222 -14.35 -8.21 -1.21
C GLY A 222 -13.43 -8.31 0.00
N VAL A 223 -12.76 -7.22 0.39
CA VAL A 223 -11.90 -7.17 1.57
C VAL A 223 -12.66 -6.56 2.72
N ARG A 224 -12.69 -7.24 3.87
CA ARG A 224 -13.36 -6.79 5.10
C ARG A 224 -12.34 -6.45 6.19
N LEU A 225 -12.80 -5.74 7.21
CA LEU A 225 -12.03 -5.54 8.46
C LEU A 225 -12.50 -6.53 9.52
N THR A 226 -11.54 -7.17 10.19
CA THR A 226 -11.83 -7.92 11.42
C THR A 226 -12.11 -6.97 12.59
N SER A 227 -12.57 -7.50 13.71
CA SER A 227 -12.75 -6.72 14.96
C SER A 227 -11.45 -6.10 15.48
N GLY A 228 -10.29 -6.68 15.11
CA GLY A 228 -8.97 -6.14 15.42
C GLY A 228 -8.42 -5.20 14.35
N PHE A 229 -9.26 -4.74 13.42
CA PHE A 229 -8.88 -3.90 12.29
C PHE A 229 -7.82 -4.52 11.39
N LEU A 230 -7.77 -5.85 11.26
CA LEU A 230 -6.93 -6.52 10.27
C LEU A 230 -7.70 -6.68 8.96
N LEU A 231 -7.00 -6.68 7.84
CA LEU A 231 -7.60 -6.94 6.52
C LEU A 231 -7.87 -8.44 6.37
N GLU A 232 -9.03 -8.77 5.83
CA GLU A 232 -9.38 -10.14 5.48
C GLU A 232 -9.94 -10.19 4.05
N PRO A 233 -9.36 -11.00 3.14
CA PRO A 233 -8.26 -11.96 3.36
C PRO A 233 -6.92 -11.31 3.72
N GLU A 234 -6.06 -12.06 4.41
CA GLU A 234 -4.82 -11.56 5.02
C GLU A 234 -3.76 -11.12 3.98
N GLN A 235 -3.75 -11.70 2.78
CA GLN A 235 -2.90 -11.26 1.67
C GLN A 235 -3.52 -10.04 0.97
N SER A 236 -3.66 -8.99 1.77
CA SER A 236 -4.13 -7.68 1.38
C SER A 236 -3.24 -6.64 2.02
N THR A 237 -3.07 -5.50 1.36
CA THR A 237 -2.39 -4.35 1.97
C THR A 237 -3.13 -3.08 1.62
N SER A 238 -3.14 -2.15 2.57
CA SER A 238 -3.77 -0.85 2.42
C SER A 238 -2.76 0.25 2.77
N ALA A 239 -2.93 1.42 2.17
CA ALA A 239 -2.03 2.53 2.40
C ALA A 239 -2.61 3.89 2.05
N ILE A 240 -2.06 4.89 2.72
CA ILE A 240 -2.11 6.29 2.31
C ILE A 240 -0.95 6.57 1.36
N VAL A 241 -1.22 7.25 0.25
CA VAL A 241 -0.23 7.68 -0.73
C VAL A 241 -0.06 9.20 -0.63
N VAL A 242 1.17 9.60 -0.36
CA VAL A 242 1.61 10.99 -0.25
C VAL A 242 2.53 11.30 -1.41
N HIS A 243 2.28 12.39 -2.13
CA HIS A 243 2.99 12.72 -3.36
C HIS A 243 4.05 13.83 -3.19
N HIS A 244 4.21 14.36 -1.97
CA HIS A 244 5.22 15.37 -1.67
C HIS A 244 6.65 14.84 -1.94
N PRO A 245 7.53 15.60 -2.61
CA PRO A 245 8.87 15.11 -3.00
C PRO A 245 9.77 14.73 -1.82
N SER A 246 9.57 15.36 -0.66
CA SER A 246 10.31 15.03 0.57
C SER A 246 9.72 13.89 1.39
N ALA A 247 8.58 13.30 0.99
CA ALA A 247 7.97 12.19 1.72
C ALA A 247 8.82 10.93 1.57
N LYS A 248 9.22 10.34 2.70
CA LYS A 248 9.98 9.08 2.83
C LYS A 248 9.53 8.33 4.08
N TYR A 249 9.89 7.06 4.21
CA TYR A 249 9.63 6.34 5.46
C TYR A 249 10.39 6.94 6.64
N PHE A 250 9.73 6.93 7.80
CA PHE A 250 10.30 7.34 9.08
C PHE A 250 9.61 6.56 10.21
N VAL A 251 10.13 6.67 11.43
CA VAL A 251 9.67 5.95 12.64
C VAL A 251 9.32 6.99 13.71
N VAL A 252 8.14 6.88 14.34
CA VAL A 252 7.62 7.86 15.33
C VAL A 252 8.04 7.60 16.76
#